data_AF-A0A919N4F8-F1
#
_entry.id   AF-A0A919N4F8-F1
#
_cell.length_a   1.000
_cell.length_b   1.000
_cell.length_c   1.000
_cell.angle_alpha   90.00
_cell.angle_beta   90.00
_cell.angle_gamma   90.00
#
_symmetry.space_group_name_H-M   'P 1'
#
loop_
_entity.id
_entity.type
_entity.pdbx_description
1 polymer ?
#
loop_
_entity_poly.entity_id
_entity_poly.type
_entity_poly.pdbx_seq_one_letter_code
_entity_poly.pdbx_strand_id
1 'polypeptide(L)'
;MKYVFPVVGNNSYARTHHDYPASDLITNCGNTIRAVTDGTILAVTRVDRWKASVNAGETRGGLSVSLLGDDGVRYYGSHMSTIDPTVQVGARVTAGQTIGKIGKTGDASACHLHFGISPPCARTGDWWNQRGTVYPWPYLDAWKAGKNKSPVAAVEKWRSENGCPKKPTTFG
;
A
#
# COMPACT_ATOMS: atom_id res chain seq x y z
N MET A 1 1.01 18.05 8.35
CA MET A 1 1.08 16.69 7.77
C MET A 1 2.27 16.62 6.82
N LYS A 2 3.04 15.53 6.85
CA LYS A 2 4.24 15.34 6.04
C LYS A 2 4.11 14.06 5.23
N TYR A 3 4.41 14.12 3.94
CA TYR A 3 4.49 12.97 3.07
C TYR A 3 5.93 12.67 2.64
N VAL A 4 6.30 11.40 2.61
CA VAL A 4 7.62 10.93 2.16
C VAL A 4 7.50 9.79 1.18
N PHE A 5 8.51 9.63 0.32
CA PHE A 5 8.56 8.53 -0.63
C PHE A 5 8.76 7.18 0.09
N PRO A 6 7.94 6.15 -0.21
CA PRO A 6 7.86 4.92 0.60
C PRO A 6 9.08 4.02 0.52
N VAL A 7 9.94 4.15 -0.49
CA VAL A 7 11.08 3.24 -0.70
C VAL A 7 12.42 3.98 -0.57
N VAL A 8 13.37 3.39 0.16
CA VAL A 8 14.77 3.84 0.20
C VAL A 8 15.58 3.05 -0.82
N GLY A 9 16.35 3.76 -1.65
CA GLY A 9 17.20 3.18 -2.69
C GLY A 9 16.65 3.37 -4.10
N ASN A 10 17.41 2.90 -5.10
CA ASN A 10 17.04 3.03 -6.51
C ASN A 10 15.75 2.26 -6.80
N ASN A 11 14.81 2.92 -7.48
CA ASN A 11 13.51 2.37 -7.80
C ASN A 11 12.91 3.03 -9.05
N SER A 12 12.02 2.28 -9.69
CA SER A 12 11.15 2.75 -10.77
C SER A 12 9.72 2.31 -10.50
N TYR A 13 8.75 3.01 -11.08
CA TYR A 13 7.34 2.63 -11.07
C TYR A 13 6.68 3.16 -12.34
N ALA A 14 5.73 2.42 -12.88
CA ALA A 14 4.93 2.87 -14.01
C ALA A 14 3.83 3.84 -13.57
N ARG A 15 3.33 4.65 -14.51
CA ARG A 15 2.16 5.53 -14.30
C ARG A 15 0.82 4.84 -14.61
N THR A 16 0.88 3.55 -14.94
CA THR A 16 -0.25 2.69 -15.28
C THR A 16 -0.17 1.41 -14.46
N HIS A 17 -1.33 0.85 -14.14
CA HIS A 17 -1.47 -0.46 -13.49
C HIS A 17 -2.70 -1.15 -14.09
N HIS A 18 -2.58 -2.44 -14.39
CA HIS A 18 -3.37 -3.14 -15.40
C HIS A 18 -4.85 -3.31 -15.02
N ASP A 19 -5.15 -3.65 -13.75
CA ASP A 19 -6.52 -4.00 -13.36
C ASP A 19 -7.24 -2.94 -12.50
N TYR A 20 -6.47 -2.14 -11.77
CA TYR A 20 -7.00 -1.15 -10.81
C TYR A 20 -5.94 -0.10 -10.47
N PRO A 21 -6.32 1.05 -9.89
CA PRO A 21 -5.36 2.08 -9.51
C PRO A 21 -4.41 1.64 -8.39
N ALA A 22 -3.15 1.41 -8.75
CA ALA A 22 -2.04 1.10 -7.85
C ALA A 22 -0.71 1.48 -8.51
N SER A 23 0.41 1.23 -7.84
CA SER A 23 1.74 1.35 -8.42
C SER A 23 2.68 0.31 -7.86
N ASP A 24 3.40 -0.39 -8.74
CA ASP A 24 4.48 -1.29 -8.36
C ASP A 24 5.81 -0.55 -8.40
N LEU A 25 6.41 -0.36 -7.23
CA LEU A 25 7.74 0.21 -7.10
C LEU A 25 8.76 -0.91 -7.21
N ILE A 26 9.26 -1.13 -8.42
CA ILE A 26 10.28 -2.12 -8.72
C ILE A 26 11.61 -1.66 -8.13
N THR A 27 12.22 -2.52 -7.31
CA THR A 27 13.46 -2.22 -6.60
C THR A 27 14.10 -3.51 -6.08
N ASN A 28 15.32 -3.42 -5.53
CA ASN A 28 16.02 -4.59 -5.03
C ASN A 28 15.33 -5.16 -3.77
N CYS A 29 15.27 -6.49 -3.67
CA CYS A 29 14.91 -7.15 -2.41
C CYS A 29 15.81 -6.66 -1.26
N GLY A 30 15.23 -6.51 -0.07
CA GLY A 30 15.93 -5.98 1.10
C GLY A 30 16.01 -4.45 1.20
N ASN A 31 15.59 -3.71 0.17
CA ASN A 31 15.43 -2.26 0.30
C ASN A 31 14.37 -1.89 1.34
N THR A 32 14.51 -0.72 1.96
CA THR A 32 13.66 -0.32 3.09
C THR A 32 12.35 0.29 2.61
N ILE A 33 11.24 -0.17 3.19
CA ILE A 33 9.91 0.44 3.07
C ILE A 33 9.69 1.34 4.28
N ARG A 34 9.13 2.53 4.06
CA ARG A 34 8.84 3.54 5.09
C ARG A 34 7.38 3.96 5.08
N ALA A 35 6.87 4.36 6.24
CA ALA A 35 5.56 5.00 6.35
C ALA A 35 5.56 6.30 5.54
N VAL A 36 4.58 6.45 4.65
CA VAL A 36 4.48 7.64 3.79
C VAL A 36 4.02 8.88 4.55
N THR A 37 3.27 8.70 5.63
CA THR A 37 2.78 9.78 6.51
C THR A 37 2.65 9.25 7.93
N ASP A 38 2.43 10.14 8.89
CA ASP A 38 2.03 9.78 10.25
C ASP A 38 0.68 9.06 10.22
N GLY A 39 0.51 8.05 11.08
CA GLY A 39 -0.71 7.26 11.07
C GLY A 39 -0.72 6.08 12.03
N THR A 40 -1.81 5.33 11.99
CA THR A 40 -2.04 4.15 12.82
C THR A 40 -2.16 2.91 11.93
N ILE A 41 -1.44 1.85 12.28
CA ILE A 41 -1.49 0.58 11.55
C ILE A 41 -2.86 -0.08 11.75
N LEU A 42 -3.56 -0.34 10.64
CA LEU A 42 -4.86 -1.00 10.63
C LEU A 42 -4.75 -2.53 10.58
N ALA A 43 -3.84 -3.04 9.76
CA ALA A 43 -3.69 -4.48 9.53
C ALA A 43 -2.23 -4.81 9.22
N VAL A 44 -1.82 -6.01 9.64
CA VAL A 44 -0.50 -6.59 9.36
C VAL A 44 -0.67 -8.07 9.02
N THR A 45 -0.20 -8.48 7.85
CA THR A 45 -0.12 -9.88 7.44
C THR A 45 1.33 -10.32 7.53
N ARG A 46 1.67 -11.22 8.47
CA ARG A 46 3.04 -11.71 8.68
C ARG A 46 3.30 -13.11 8.15
N VAL A 47 2.26 -13.79 7.70
CA VAL A 47 2.33 -15.16 7.19
C VAL A 47 1.91 -15.14 5.73
N ASP A 48 2.80 -15.58 4.85
CA ASP A 48 2.46 -15.80 3.45
C ASP A 48 1.62 -17.07 3.33
N ARG A 49 0.36 -16.90 2.92
CA ARG A 49 -0.60 -17.99 2.72
C ARG A 49 -0.94 -18.19 1.24
N TRP A 50 -0.26 -17.48 0.35
CA TRP A 50 -0.52 -17.54 -1.08
C TRP A 50 -0.32 -18.97 -1.60
N LYS A 51 -1.28 -19.40 -2.43
CA LYS A 51 -1.21 -20.66 -3.19
C LYS A 51 -1.73 -20.40 -4.59
N ALA A 52 -0.85 -20.51 -5.58
CA ALA A 52 -1.21 -20.32 -6.99
C ALA A 52 -2.36 -21.23 -7.45
N SER A 53 -2.46 -22.45 -6.90
CA SER A 53 -3.55 -23.39 -7.21
C SER A 53 -4.93 -22.96 -6.69
N VAL A 54 -4.99 -22.10 -5.68
CA VAL A 54 -6.24 -21.57 -5.12
C VAL A 54 -6.59 -20.22 -5.75
N ASN A 55 -5.57 -19.41 -6.05
CA ASN A 55 -5.71 -18.08 -6.65
C ASN A 55 -6.65 -17.12 -5.87
N ALA A 56 -6.62 -17.19 -4.55
CA ALA A 56 -7.43 -16.36 -3.66
C ALA A 56 -6.87 -14.93 -3.54
N GLY A 57 -7.63 -13.94 -4.01
CA GLY A 57 -7.21 -12.53 -4.08
C GLY A 57 -6.77 -11.92 -2.75
N GLU A 58 -7.40 -12.32 -1.64
CA GLU A 58 -7.07 -11.88 -0.29
C GLU A 58 -5.67 -12.32 0.17
N THR A 59 -5.09 -13.34 -0.46
CA THR A 59 -3.76 -13.87 -0.12
C THR A 59 -2.65 -13.40 -1.07
N ARG A 60 -2.99 -12.83 -2.23
CA ARG A 60 -2.00 -12.41 -3.25
C ARG A 60 -0.98 -11.39 -2.75
N GLY A 61 -1.33 -10.57 -1.75
CA GLY A 61 -0.40 -9.58 -1.20
C GLY A 61 0.76 -10.17 -0.37
N GLY A 62 0.69 -11.44 0.04
CA GLY A 62 1.70 -12.02 0.94
C GLY A 62 1.85 -11.21 2.22
N LEU A 63 3.10 -10.93 2.62
CA LEU A 63 3.37 -10.05 3.76
C LEU A 63 3.02 -8.62 3.42
N SER A 64 2.11 -8.03 4.20
CA SER A 64 1.53 -6.72 3.89
C SER A 64 1.16 -5.91 5.12
N VAL A 65 1.06 -4.60 4.94
CA VAL A 65 0.70 -3.62 5.97
C VAL A 65 -0.32 -2.65 5.40
N SER A 66 -1.33 -2.35 6.21
CA SER A 66 -2.32 -1.30 5.94
C SER A 66 -2.19 -0.21 7.01
N LEU A 67 -1.99 1.03 6.57
CA LEU A 67 -1.80 2.22 7.40
C LEU A 67 -2.98 3.17 7.20
N LEU A 68 -3.63 3.57 8.28
CA LEU A 68 -4.51 4.73 8.30
C LEU A 68 -3.67 5.96 8.57
N GLY A 69 -3.48 6.82 7.57
CA GLY A 69 -2.88 8.12 7.77
C GLY A 69 -3.74 9.00 8.67
N ASP A 70 -3.10 9.92 9.39
CA ASP A 70 -3.81 10.95 10.16
C ASP A 70 -4.60 11.91 9.26
N ASP A 71 -4.35 11.87 7.95
CA ASP A 71 -5.11 12.54 6.91
C ASP A 71 -6.42 11.84 6.54
N GLY A 72 -6.73 10.70 7.19
CA GLY A 72 -7.93 9.92 6.92
C GLY A 72 -7.84 9.04 5.67
N VAL A 73 -6.69 8.99 5.00
CA VAL A 73 -6.44 8.14 3.83
C VAL A 73 -5.81 6.83 4.26
N ARG A 74 -6.12 5.75 3.56
CA ARG A 74 -5.47 4.45 3.76
C ARG A 74 -4.37 4.22 2.74
N TYR A 75 -3.21 3.82 3.25
CA TYR A 75 -2.03 3.44 2.48
C TYR A 75 -1.75 1.96 2.68
N TYR A 76 -1.54 1.25 1.59
CA TYR A 76 -1.29 -0.19 1.59
C TYR A 76 0.05 -0.50 0.94
N GLY A 77 0.78 -1.43 1.54
CA GLY A 77 2.02 -1.99 0.99
C GLY A 77 2.05 -3.50 1.13
N SER A 78 2.48 -4.21 0.09
CA SER A 78 2.54 -5.69 0.09
C SER A 78 3.82 -6.24 -0.53
N HIS A 79 3.92 -7.57 -0.58
CA HIS A 79 5.08 -8.35 -1.07
C HIS A 79 6.34 -8.18 -0.22
N MET A 80 6.22 -7.80 1.05
CA MET A 80 7.39 -7.59 1.91
C MET A 80 8.13 -8.90 2.18
N SER A 81 9.45 -8.85 2.39
CA SER A 81 10.22 -10.01 2.88
C SER A 81 10.17 -10.07 4.41
N THR A 82 10.19 -8.91 5.06
CA THR A 82 10.06 -8.77 6.51
C THR A 82 9.26 -7.52 6.85
N ILE A 83 8.55 -7.58 7.98
CA ILE A 83 7.83 -6.44 8.58
C ILE A 83 8.47 -6.17 9.94
N ASP A 84 8.82 -4.91 10.20
CA ASP A 84 9.43 -4.50 11.46
C ASP A 84 8.57 -4.94 12.65
N PRO A 85 9.13 -5.52 13.73
CA PRO A 85 8.36 -6.00 14.88
C PRO A 85 7.55 -4.90 15.60
N THR A 86 7.95 -3.63 15.49
CA THR A 86 7.22 -2.50 16.06
C THR A 86 5.95 -2.15 15.27
N VAL A 87 5.84 -2.60 14.02
CA VAL A 87 4.66 -2.41 13.16
C VAL A 87 3.63 -3.47 13.54
N GLN A 88 2.75 -3.11 14.47
CA GLN A 88 1.67 -3.95 14.96
C GLN A 88 0.34 -3.23 14.80
N VAL A 89 -0.77 -3.97 14.74
CA VAL A 89 -2.11 -3.36 14.67
C VAL A 89 -2.31 -2.40 15.85
N GLY A 90 -2.78 -1.19 15.57
CA GLY A 90 -2.95 -0.12 16.55
C GLY A 90 -1.68 0.69 16.85
N ALA A 91 -0.51 0.25 16.38
CA ALA A 91 0.73 1.00 16.57
C ALA A 91 0.70 2.32 15.81
N ARG A 92 1.26 3.36 16.43
CA ARG A 92 1.53 4.65 15.82
C ARG A 92 2.82 4.59 15.02
N VAL A 93 2.80 5.17 13.82
CA VAL A 93 3.98 5.38 13.00
C VAL A 93 4.11 6.85 12.61
N THR A 94 5.34 7.25 12.32
CA THR A 94 5.66 8.60 11.83
C THR A 94 6.16 8.55 10.38
N ALA A 95 5.98 9.63 9.63
CA ALA A 95 6.42 9.75 8.24
C ALA A 95 7.93 9.52 8.12
N GLY A 96 8.31 8.46 7.40
CA GLY A 96 9.69 8.03 7.22
C GLY A 96 10.13 6.90 8.15
N GLN A 97 9.32 6.51 9.14
CA GLN A 97 9.59 5.35 9.97
C GLN A 97 9.68 4.07 9.13
N THR A 98 10.66 3.23 9.40
CA THR A 98 10.80 1.91 8.77
C THR A 98 9.57 1.05 9.05
N ILE A 99 9.01 0.47 7.99
CA ILE A 99 7.89 -0.46 8.07
C ILE A 99 8.33 -1.91 7.86
N GLY A 100 9.28 -2.12 6.97
CA GLY A 100 9.71 -3.44 6.57
C GLY A 100 10.70 -3.38 5.42
N LYS A 101 10.89 -4.54 4.79
CA LYS A 101 11.83 -4.70 3.68
C LYS A 101 11.12 -5.23 2.44
N ILE A 102 11.55 -4.74 1.29
CA ILE A 102 11.10 -5.22 -0.02
C ILE A 102 11.36 -6.72 -0.12
N GLY A 103 10.39 -7.44 -0.67
CA GLY A 103 10.50 -8.87 -0.91
C GLY A 103 9.73 -9.26 -2.15
N LYS A 104 9.28 -10.51 -2.15
CA LYS A 104 8.58 -11.18 -3.24
C LYS A 104 7.58 -12.21 -2.70
N THR A 105 7.01 -11.94 -1.52
CA THR A 105 5.99 -12.83 -0.92
C THR A 105 4.64 -12.62 -1.62
N GLY A 106 3.74 -13.59 -1.52
CA GLY A 106 2.48 -13.57 -2.24
C GLY A 106 2.65 -13.85 -3.73
N ASP A 107 1.75 -13.31 -4.54
CA ASP A 107 1.76 -13.45 -5.99
C ASP A 107 2.66 -12.39 -6.63
N ALA A 108 3.97 -12.55 -6.47
CA ALA A 108 4.97 -11.63 -6.99
C ALA A 108 6.03 -12.36 -7.83
N SER A 109 6.23 -11.94 -9.08
CA SER A 109 7.24 -12.50 -9.99
C SER A 109 8.59 -11.76 -9.95
N ALA A 110 8.67 -10.60 -9.29
CA ALA A 110 9.89 -9.84 -9.03
C ALA A 110 9.83 -9.10 -7.69
N CYS A 111 10.98 -8.65 -7.18
CA CYS A 111 11.05 -7.84 -5.97
C CYS A 111 10.43 -6.46 -6.22
N HIS A 112 9.39 -6.10 -5.47
CA HIS A 112 8.74 -4.79 -5.57
C HIS A 112 7.90 -4.48 -4.32
N LEU A 113 7.49 -3.22 -4.21
CA LEU A 113 6.38 -2.81 -3.34
C LEU A 113 5.17 -2.53 -4.22
N HIS A 114 4.13 -3.35 -4.09
CA HIS A 114 2.80 -2.95 -4.54
C HIS A 114 2.27 -1.91 -3.56
N PHE A 115 1.95 -0.71 -4.06
CA PHE A 115 1.52 0.42 -3.26
C PHE A 115 0.11 0.86 -3.65
N GLY A 116 -0.79 0.88 -2.66
CA GLY A 116 -2.19 1.26 -2.82
C GLY A 116 -2.56 2.51 -2.02
N ILE A 117 -3.42 3.35 -2.60
CA ILE A 117 -4.09 4.47 -1.93
C ILE A 117 -5.60 4.25 -2.01
N SER A 118 -6.29 4.28 -0.87
CA SER A 118 -7.73 4.03 -0.81
C SER A 118 -8.43 4.80 0.32
N PRO A 119 -9.76 5.01 0.24
CA PRO A 119 -10.53 5.37 1.42
C PRO A 119 -10.51 4.19 2.41
N PRO A 120 -10.51 4.46 3.73
CA PRO A 120 -10.40 3.39 4.71
C PRO A 120 -11.63 2.49 4.74
N CYS A 121 -12.82 2.93 4.29
CA CYS A 121 -14.07 2.13 4.23
C CYS A 121 -14.25 1.14 5.38
N ALA A 122 -14.10 -0.18 5.16
CA ALA A 122 -14.27 -1.20 6.22
C ALA A 122 -13.13 -1.21 7.25
N ARG A 123 -12.09 -0.41 7.01
CA ARG A 123 -10.79 -0.30 7.69
C ARG A 123 -9.93 -1.54 7.49
N THR A 124 -10.50 -2.72 7.71
CA THR A 124 -9.87 -4.03 7.51
C THR A 124 -10.84 -5.00 6.83
N GLY A 125 -10.33 -6.09 6.25
CA GLY A 125 -11.14 -7.16 5.64
C GLY A 125 -11.65 -6.86 4.22
N ASP A 126 -11.49 -5.65 3.71
CA ASP A 126 -11.85 -5.22 2.36
C ASP A 126 -10.64 -5.23 1.41
N TRP A 127 -10.04 -6.41 1.21
CA TRP A 127 -8.79 -6.58 0.45
C TRP A 127 -8.84 -5.99 -0.98
N TRP A 128 -10.03 -6.01 -1.60
CA TRP A 128 -10.28 -5.44 -2.93
C TRP A 128 -10.18 -3.91 -2.97
N ASN A 129 -10.49 -3.24 -1.86
CA ASN A 129 -10.41 -1.79 -1.71
C ASN A 129 -9.00 -1.36 -1.26
N GLN A 130 -8.39 -2.10 -0.32
CA GLN A 130 -7.11 -1.69 0.27
C GLN A 130 -5.97 -1.65 -0.76
N ARG A 131 -6.01 -2.53 -1.77
CA ARG A 131 -5.01 -2.62 -2.84
C ARG A 131 -4.92 -1.37 -3.72
N GLY A 132 -5.95 -0.52 -3.71
CA GLY A 132 -5.93 0.81 -4.32
C GLY A 132 -7.17 1.17 -5.13
N THR A 133 -7.58 2.44 -5.01
CA THR A 133 -8.71 3.06 -5.74
C THR A 133 -8.34 4.40 -6.37
N VAL A 134 -7.21 4.99 -5.96
CA VAL A 134 -6.63 6.21 -6.51
C VAL A 134 -5.22 5.91 -7.01
N TYR A 135 -4.87 6.35 -8.23
CA TYR A 135 -3.55 6.13 -8.79
C TYR A 135 -2.47 6.81 -7.92
N PRO A 136 -1.48 6.06 -7.40
CA PRO A 136 -0.45 6.63 -6.53
C PRO A 136 0.59 7.48 -7.24
N TRP A 137 0.85 7.23 -8.53
CA TRP A 137 1.98 7.84 -9.25
C TRP A 137 2.07 9.39 -9.15
N PRO A 138 0.97 10.19 -9.16
CA PRO A 138 1.08 11.65 -9.05
C PRO A 138 1.57 12.11 -7.68
N TYR A 139 1.39 11.28 -6.64
CA TYR A 139 1.85 11.51 -5.29
C TYR A 139 3.26 10.97 -5.10
N LEU A 140 3.54 9.79 -5.64
CA LEU A 140 4.88 9.22 -5.69
C LEU A 140 5.87 10.18 -6.38
N ASP A 141 5.50 10.79 -7.52
CA ASP A 141 6.33 11.80 -8.21
C ASP A 141 6.61 13.00 -7.30
N ALA A 142 5.58 13.51 -6.61
CA ALA A 142 5.73 14.63 -5.70
C ALA A 142 6.61 14.30 -4.51
N TRP A 143 6.36 13.18 -3.83
CA TRP A 143 7.10 12.76 -2.64
C TRP A 143 8.55 12.39 -2.96
N LYS A 144 8.81 11.81 -4.14
CA LYS A 144 10.19 11.54 -4.64
C LYS A 144 10.95 12.83 -4.90
N ALA A 145 10.27 13.88 -5.35
CA ALA A 145 10.81 15.23 -5.50
C ALA A 145 10.82 16.06 -4.20
N GLY A 146 10.50 15.46 -3.04
CA GLY A 146 10.46 16.15 -1.76
C GLY A 146 9.27 17.12 -1.57
N LYS A 147 8.26 17.07 -2.45
CA LYS A 147 7.08 17.92 -2.39
C LYS A 147 5.98 17.28 -1.53
N ASN A 148 5.38 18.08 -0.66
CA ASN A 148 4.34 17.64 0.26
C ASN A 148 2.95 17.66 -0.40
N LYS A 149 2.62 16.67 -1.22
CA LYS A 149 1.33 16.58 -1.94
C LYS A 149 0.37 15.60 -1.25
N SER A 150 -0.81 16.07 -0.86
CA SER A 150 -1.84 15.26 -0.20
C SER A 150 -2.75 14.53 -1.20
N PRO A 151 -3.10 13.25 -0.95
CA PRO A 151 -4.08 12.51 -1.75
C PRO A 151 -5.53 12.66 -1.28
N VAL A 152 -5.79 13.37 -0.19
CA VAL A 152 -7.13 13.49 0.45
C VAL A 152 -8.22 13.85 -0.55
N ALA A 153 -8.04 14.95 -1.30
CA ALA A 153 -9.07 15.42 -2.24
C ALA A 153 -9.41 14.38 -3.33
N ALA A 154 -8.43 13.61 -3.81
CA ALA A 154 -8.70 12.56 -4.79
C ALA A 154 -9.41 11.35 -4.16
N VAL A 155 -9.07 11.00 -2.93
CA VAL A 155 -9.72 9.91 -2.18
C VAL A 155 -11.16 10.30 -1.82
N GLU A 156 -11.39 11.54 -1.40
CA GLU A 156 -12.73 12.06 -1.12
C GLU A 156 -13.59 12.11 -2.37
N LYS A 157 -13.06 12.63 -3.48
CA LYS A 157 -13.74 12.62 -4.78
C LYS A 157 -14.09 11.20 -5.23
N TRP A 158 -13.13 10.28 -5.18
CA TRP A 158 -13.40 8.88 -5.53
C TRP A 158 -14.50 8.29 -4.65
N ARG A 159 -14.44 8.54 -3.34
CA ARG A 159 -15.43 8.03 -2.38
C ARG A 159 -16.82 8.63 -2.58
N SER A 160 -16.94 9.91 -2.95
CA SER A 160 -18.24 10.52 -3.21
C SER A 160 -18.90 9.97 -4.48
N GLU A 161 -18.09 9.65 -5.50
CA GLU A 161 -18.56 9.10 -6.77
C GLU A 161 -18.91 7.60 -6.68
N ASN A 162 -18.19 6.84 -5.85
CA ASN A 162 -18.25 5.36 -5.84
C ASN A 162 -18.84 4.75 -4.55
N GLY A 163 -18.90 5.51 -3.46
CA GLY A 163 -19.21 4.99 -2.13
C GLY A 163 -18.14 4.02 -1.61
N CYS A 164 -18.51 3.19 -0.63
CA CYS A 164 -17.63 2.12 -0.13
C CYS A 164 -18.01 0.77 -0.76
N PRO A 165 -17.08 0.11 -1.49
CA PRO A 165 -17.38 -1.15 -2.17
C PRO A 165 -17.57 -2.28 -1.16
N LYS A 166 -18.68 -3.02 -1.29
CA LYS A 166 -19.05 -4.11 -0.36
C LYS A 166 -18.51 -5.48 -0.75
N LYS A 167 -18.03 -5.64 -1.98
CA LYS A 167 -17.49 -6.90 -2.53
C LYS A 167 -16.40 -6.59 -3.55
N PRO A 168 -15.51 -7.55 -3.86
CA PRO A 168 -14.59 -7.43 -4.99
C PRO A 168 -15.36 -7.14 -6.29
N THR A 169 -14.83 -6.22 -7.09
CA THR A 169 -15.23 -6.10 -8.50
C THR A 169 -14.69 -7.31 -9.26
N THR A 170 -15.32 -7.69 -10.37
CA THR A 170 -14.99 -8.88 -11.18
C THR A 170 -13.55 -8.92 -11.73
N PHE A 171 -12.79 -7.84 -11.56
CA PHE A 171 -11.34 -7.81 -11.75
C PHE A 171 -10.66 -7.87 -10.39
N GLY A 172 -10.04 -9.03 -10.09
CA GLY A 172 -9.28 -9.31 -8.87
C GLY A 172 -8.95 -10.78 -8.79
#